data_AF-A0A2N7QP00-F1
#
_entry.id   AF-A0A2N7QP00-F1
#
_cell.length_a   1.000
_cell.length_b   1.000
_cell.length_c   1.000
_cell.angle_alpha   90.00
_cell.angle_beta   90.00
_cell.angle_gamma   90.00
#
_symmetry.space_group_name_H-M   'P 1'
#
loop_
_entity.id
_entity.type
_entity.pdbx_description
1 polymer ?
#
loop_
_entity_poly.entity_id
_entity_poly.type
_entity_poly.pdbx_seq_one_letter_code
_entity_poly.pdbx_strand_id
1 'polypeptide(L)'
;MRRSRLLFSLYMLMALMVGSRLASAEPAVNAHVTLGHSTIPLNGPWRFHVGDDRHWASPDFDDSSWETVDLTPAPGAHDGDVGLPGYVSGWSRRGHAGYTGYAWYRIRVTVDGKKDTALSMAGPTLVDSTYQLYVEGKLLGEVGDFSGKTPRVFGVRPSVFSLPASSTNMRTYLVAFRVWMDPLDAGDDSGGIHVAPTIGDTDGIDRLHQAQWLQTFKGYVVDAVEPMAFVMLALMVFALIACRTDDRYRWLIAALLLLALLRVNQVMFYWTDVLSLRSYDVATTVMLRPLNLAAWTLAWRDWFRLKRDPWLRYAISALTLTYMVFALIGRPWFAPEANLGIKVTADDIVEAVRLAYVALYLGIMGLGLIRSAKPSAYLASLCAILVGIGLFATELNTLGIPGIWFPYGTGVARGQYAYAAFILLLFLLVLTRSVGYVRRSNQGHDR
;
A
#
# COMPACT_ATOMS: atom_id res chain seq x y z
N MET A 1 -23.24 -27.20 27.71
CA MET A 1 -22.00 -26.82 28.44
C MET A 1 -20.70 -27.40 27.85
N ARG A 2 -20.65 -28.67 27.39
CA ARG A 2 -19.40 -29.31 26.88
C ARG A 2 -18.79 -28.66 25.62
N ARG A 3 -19.63 -28.24 24.65
CA ARG A 3 -19.18 -27.59 23.40
C ARG A 3 -18.64 -26.17 23.57
N SER A 4 -19.18 -25.40 24.53
CA SER A 4 -18.74 -24.02 24.83
C SER A 4 -17.39 -24.00 25.57
N ARG A 5 -17.12 -24.99 26.43
CA ARG A 5 -15.82 -25.14 27.10
C ARG A 5 -14.72 -25.56 26.11
N LEU A 6 -15.02 -26.47 25.18
CA LEU A 6 -14.10 -26.88 24.11
C LEU A 6 -13.70 -25.72 23.20
N LEU A 7 -14.66 -24.87 22.81
CA LEU A 7 -14.36 -23.66 22.02
C LEU A 7 -13.47 -22.67 22.80
N PHE A 8 -13.77 -22.44 24.08
CA PHE A 8 -12.99 -21.54 24.93
C PHE A 8 -11.55 -22.04 25.15
N SER A 9 -11.36 -23.35 25.34
CA SER A 9 -10.05 -23.98 25.43
C SER A 9 -9.27 -23.89 24.11
N LEU A 10 -9.95 -24.00 22.96
CA LEU A 10 -9.33 -23.83 21.64
C LEU A 10 -8.85 -22.39 21.42
N TYR A 11 -9.66 -21.39 21.82
CA TYR A 11 -9.29 -19.97 21.78
C TYR A 11 -8.07 -19.66 22.64
N MET A 12 -7.99 -20.24 23.84
CA MET A 12 -6.86 -20.01 24.73
C MET A 12 -5.58 -20.71 24.24
N LEU A 13 -5.69 -21.93 23.68
CA LEU A 13 -4.55 -22.64 23.11
C LEU A 13 -3.97 -21.90 21.88
N MET A 14 -4.84 -21.35 21.03
CA MET A 14 -4.41 -20.62 19.84
C MET A 14 -3.75 -19.27 20.21
N ALA A 15 -4.22 -18.61 21.28
CA ALA A 15 -3.59 -17.40 21.82
C ALA A 15 -2.24 -17.68 22.51
N LEU A 16 -2.05 -18.87 23.11
CA LEU A 16 -0.80 -19.29 23.73
C LEU A 16 0.27 -19.76 22.73
N MET A 17 -0.13 -20.30 21.57
CA MET A 17 0.81 -20.72 20.52
C MET A 17 1.44 -19.55 19.73
N VAL A 18 0.83 -18.36 19.77
CA VAL A 18 1.42 -17.14 19.16
C VAL A 18 2.50 -16.51 20.07
N GLY A 19 2.53 -16.85 21.36
CA GLY A 19 3.38 -16.19 22.36
C GLY A 19 4.68 -16.90 22.76
N SER A 20 5.06 -18.01 22.12
CA SER A 20 6.22 -18.81 22.56
C SER A 20 7.20 -19.14 21.44
N ARG A 21 7.87 -18.11 20.91
CA ARG A 21 9.24 -18.28 20.44
C ARG A 21 10.17 -17.67 21.48
N LEU A 22 10.74 -18.52 22.32
CA LEU A 22 11.94 -18.18 23.08
C LEU A 22 12.99 -17.79 22.05
N ALA A 23 13.43 -16.52 22.08
CA ALA A 23 14.59 -16.08 21.34
C ALA A 23 15.78 -16.90 21.82
N SER A 24 16.21 -17.87 21.01
CA SER A 24 17.45 -18.57 21.25
C SER A 24 18.58 -17.58 20.98
N ALA A 25 19.36 -17.24 22.01
CA ALA A 25 20.56 -16.44 21.81
C ALA A 25 21.52 -17.22 20.92
N GLU A 26 21.76 -16.73 19.70
CA GLU A 26 22.78 -17.28 18.82
C GLU A 26 24.16 -17.10 19.46
N PRO A 27 25.04 -18.11 19.40
CA PRO A 27 26.40 -17.99 19.89
C PRO A 27 27.14 -16.88 19.11
N ALA A 28 27.99 -16.12 19.81
CA ALA A 28 28.80 -15.07 19.21
C ALA A 28 29.72 -15.67 18.12
N VAL A 29 29.37 -15.44 16.86
CA VAL A 29 30.20 -15.80 15.71
C VAL A 29 31.38 -14.83 15.65
N ASN A 30 32.59 -15.36 15.57
CA ASN A 30 33.79 -14.55 15.32
C ASN A 30 33.57 -13.70 14.06
N ALA A 31 33.66 -12.38 14.18
CA ALA A 31 33.41 -11.46 13.07
C ALA A 31 34.53 -11.57 12.03
N HIS A 32 34.29 -12.33 10.96
CA HIS A 32 35.12 -12.30 9.78
C HIS A 32 34.79 -11.04 8.98
N VAL A 33 35.60 -10.00 9.11
CA VAL A 33 35.42 -8.74 8.36
C VAL A 33 36.09 -8.87 7.00
N THR A 34 35.29 -9.12 5.96
CA THR A 34 35.73 -9.02 4.57
C THR A 34 35.42 -7.62 4.07
N LEU A 35 36.45 -6.79 3.92
CA LEU A 35 36.35 -5.49 3.24
C LEU A 35 36.38 -5.75 1.73
N GLY A 36 35.37 -5.30 0.98
CA GLY A 36 35.44 -5.41 -0.49
C GLY A 36 34.14 -5.57 -1.28
N HIS A 37 32.99 -5.11 -0.79
CA HIS A 37 31.78 -5.04 -1.62
C HIS A 37 31.54 -3.61 -2.05
N SER A 38 31.83 -3.33 -3.32
CA SER A 38 31.73 -1.99 -3.89
C SER A 38 30.43 -1.91 -4.66
N THR A 39 29.48 -1.16 -4.11
CA THR A 39 28.29 -0.72 -4.82
C THR A 39 28.37 0.78 -4.99
N ILE A 40 28.00 1.27 -6.18
CA ILE A 40 28.05 2.69 -6.53
C ILE A 40 26.69 3.05 -7.14
N PRO A 41 25.94 3.97 -6.52
CA PRO A 41 24.71 4.47 -7.12
C PRO A 41 25.06 5.31 -8.34
N LEU A 42 24.35 5.06 -9.44
CA LEU A 42 24.50 5.79 -10.69
C LEU A 42 23.68 7.07 -10.62
N ASN A 43 24.16 8.06 -9.87
CA ASN A 43 23.44 9.31 -9.68
C ASN A 43 23.42 10.17 -10.95
N GLY A 44 24.46 10.12 -11.77
CA GLY A 44 24.51 10.88 -13.02
C GLY A 44 25.93 11.17 -13.50
N PRO A 45 26.06 12.03 -14.51
CA PRO A 45 24.98 12.71 -15.21
C PRO A 45 24.21 11.77 -16.15
N TRP A 46 22.88 11.72 -16.02
CA TRP A 46 22.00 11.02 -16.95
C TRP A 46 21.60 11.93 -18.09
N ARG A 47 21.49 11.39 -19.31
CA ARG A 47 20.80 12.02 -20.43
C ARG A 47 19.33 11.63 -20.41
N PHE A 48 18.44 12.61 -20.45
CA PHE A 48 17.00 12.43 -20.30
C PHE A 48 16.23 12.98 -21.51
N HIS A 49 15.20 12.25 -21.95
CA HIS A 49 14.32 12.69 -23.01
C HIS A 49 12.92 12.06 -22.88
N VAL A 50 11.88 12.87 -23.05
CA VAL A 50 10.48 12.42 -23.09
C VAL A 50 10.11 11.81 -24.44
N GLY A 51 9.14 10.92 -24.48
CA GLY A 51 8.72 10.22 -25.70
C GLY A 51 9.31 8.81 -25.80
N ASP A 52 9.10 8.18 -26.95
CA ASP A 52 9.39 6.76 -27.12
C ASP A 52 9.97 6.43 -28.49
N ASP A 53 11.28 6.18 -28.53
CA ASP A 53 11.94 5.59 -29.68
C ASP A 53 12.94 4.52 -29.24
N ARG A 54 12.76 3.29 -29.72
CA ARG A 54 13.64 2.16 -29.39
C ARG A 54 15.06 2.34 -29.93
N HIS A 55 15.27 3.17 -30.95
CA HIS A 55 16.62 3.49 -31.44
C HIS A 55 17.46 4.21 -30.37
N TRP A 56 16.81 4.85 -29.40
CA TRP A 56 17.49 5.48 -28.26
C TRP A 56 18.10 4.47 -27.28
N ALA A 57 17.97 3.16 -27.47
CA ALA A 57 18.80 2.19 -26.76
C ALA A 57 20.21 2.04 -27.36
N SER A 58 20.40 2.42 -28.64
CA SER A 58 21.61 2.12 -29.40
C SER A 58 22.87 2.82 -28.84
N PRO A 59 24.03 2.13 -28.80
CA PRO A 59 25.34 2.74 -28.51
C PRO A 59 25.70 3.92 -29.41
N ASP A 60 25.30 3.85 -30.68
CA ASP A 60 25.66 4.80 -31.72
C ASP A 60 24.76 6.04 -31.75
N PHE A 61 23.71 6.07 -30.93
CA PHE A 61 22.82 7.22 -30.85
C PHE A 61 23.50 8.41 -30.15
N ASP A 62 23.37 9.60 -30.76
CA ASP A 62 23.87 10.86 -30.21
C ASP A 62 22.84 11.49 -29.26
N ASP A 63 23.11 11.38 -27.97
CA ASP A 63 22.32 11.93 -26.86
C ASP A 63 22.85 13.27 -26.35
N SER A 64 23.75 13.94 -27.08
CA SER A 64 24.37 15.21 -26.66
C SER A 64 23.38 16.35 -26.45
N SER A 65 22.28 16.35 -27.22
CA SER A 65 21.20 17.34 -27.16
C SER A 65 20.19 17.10 -26.04
N TRP A 66 20.26 15.94 -25.37
CA TRP A 66 19.31 15.57 -24.32
C TRP A 66 19.56 16.34 -23.02
N GLU A 67 18.48 16.53 -22.26
CA GLU A 67 18.52 17.12 -20.92
C GLU A 67 19.48 16.32 -20.03
N THR A 68 20.16 17.01 -19.11
CA THR A 68 20.99 16.35 -18.11
C THR A 68 20.25 16.25 -16.78
N VAL A 69 20.11 15.05 -16.24
CA VAL A 69 19.46 14.76 -14.96
C VAL A 69 20.49 14.24 -13.97
N ASP A 70 20.46 14.79 -12.75
CA ASP A 70 21.14 14.28 -11.58
C ASP A 70 20.12 13.67 -10.62
N LEU A 71 20.37 12.41 -10.25
CA LEU A 71 19.61 11.60 -9.31
C LEU A 71 20.29 11.54 -7.94
N THR A 72 21.22 12.45 -7.65
CA THR A 72 21.81 12.59 -6.30
C THR A 72 20.73 13.06 -5.31
N PRO A 73 20.40 12.26 -4.28
CA PRO A 73 19.40 12.62 -3.30
C PRO A 73 19.92 13.66 -2.32
N ALA A 74 19.03 14.51 -1.82
CA ALA A 74 19.36 15.37 -0.68
C ALA A 74 19.62 14.49 0.57
N PRO A 75 20.50 14.92 1.50
CA PRO A 75 20.76 14.17 2.73
C PRO A 75 19.46 13.91 3.50
N GLY A 76 19.21 12.63 3.83
CA GLY A 76 17.99 12.21 4.54
C GLY A 76 16.73 12.12 3.68
N ALA A 77 16.81 12.35 2.36
CA ALA A 77 15.66 12.21 1.47
C ALA A 77 15.18 10.75 1.41
N HIS A 78 13.86 10.60 1.53
CA HIS A 78 13.16 9.32 1.44
C HIS A 78 11.82 9.49 0.74
N ASP A 79 11.24 8.41 0.25
CA ASP A 79 9.91 8.43 -0.36
C ASP A 79 8.80 8.74 0.66
N GLY A 80 7.62 9.08 0.14
CA GLY A 80 6.46 9.40 0.96
C GLY A 80 5.70 8.19 1.52
N ASP A 81 6.08 6.95 1.19
CA ASP A 81 5.33 5.75 1.55
C ASP A 81 6.02 4.91 2.63
N VAL A 82 7.06 4.14 2.27
CA VAL A 82 7.67 3.16 3.20
C VAL A 82 8.99 3.64 3.83
N GLY A 83 9.52 4.77 3.39
CA GLY A 83 10.80 5.33 3.84
C GLY A 83 12.00 4.76 3.08
N LEU A 84 11.84 4.45 1.79
CA LEU A 84 12.94 4.15 0.87
C LEU A 84 13.90 5.35 0.82
N PRO A 85 15.17 5.18 1.22
CA PRO A 85 16.14 6.26 1.15
C PRO A 85 16.56 6.54 -0.28
N GLY A 86 17.14 7.72 -0.49
CA GLY A 86 17.73 8.10 -1.77
C GLY A 86 16.71 8.62 -2.78
N TYR A 87 15.60 9.17 -2.29
CA TYR A 87 14.55 9.74 -3.11
C TYR A 87 15.00 11.06 -3.77
N VAL A 88 14.67 11.21 -5.05
CA VAL A 88 14.74 12.46 -5.81
C VAL A 88 13.40 12.76 -6.46
N SER A 89 13.13 14.03 -6.76
CA SER A 89 11.91 14.45 -7.45
C SER A 89 11.86 13.96 -8.89
N GLY A 90 10.63 13.70 -9.35
CA GLY A 90 10.34 13.19 -10.69
C GLY A 90 10.42 14.25 -11.79
N TRP A 91 10.17 13.85 -13.05
CA TRP A 91 10.25 14.77 -14.19
C TRP A 91 9.21 15.88 -14.16
N SER A 92 8.09 15.71 -13.44
CA SER A 92 7.08 16.77 -13.27
C SER A 92 7.64 18.02 -12.61
N ARG A 93 8.59 17.84 -11.68
CA ARG A 93 9.32 18.91 -10.98
C ARG A 93 10.55 19.40 -11.75
N ARG A 94 10.82 18.82 -12.93
CA ARG A 94 11.96 19.13 -13.81
C ARG A 94 11.50 19.67 -15.17
N GLY A 95 10.40 20.42 -15.19
CA GLY A 95 9.91 21.09 -16.40
C GLY A 95 8.93 20.28 -17.26
N HIS A 96 8.60 19.05 -16.87
CA HIS A 96 7.67 18.17 -17.60
C HIS A 96 6.36 17.93 -16.81
N ALA A 97 5.83 18.99 -16.19
CA ALA A 97 4.61 18.92 -15.39
C ALA A 97 3.41 18.42 -16.23
N GLY A 98 2.67 17.45 -15.68
CA GLY A 98 1.53 16.82 -16.37
C GLY A 98 1.91 15.84 -17.49
N TYR A 99 3.21 15.65 -17.79
CA TYR A 99 3.64 14.67 -18.77
C TYR A 99 3.47 13.24 -18.24
N THR A 100 2.78 12.40 -19.02
CA THR A 100 2.62 10.96 -18.79
C THR A 100 3.03 10.20 -20.04
N GLY A 101 3.36 8.91 -19.87
CA GLY A 101 3.82 8.06 -20.96
C GLY A 101 5.30 7.71 -20.86
N TYR A 102 5.96 7.59 -22.01
CA TYR A 102 7.33 7.09 -22.09
C TYR A 102 8.37 8.19 -21.86
N ALA A 103 9.44 7.86 -21.18
CA ALA A 103 10.66 8.66 -21.18
C ALA A 103 11.89 7.76 -21.11
N TRP A 104 13.03 8.31 -21.50
CA TRP A 104 14.29 7.60 -21.59
C TRP A 104 15.38 8.28 -20.77
N TYR A 105 16.17 7.43 -20.11
CA TYR A 105 17.37 7.82 -19.37
C TYR A 105 18.56 7.06 -19.94
N ARG A 106 19.66 7.74 -20.25
CA ARG A 106 20.91 7.12 -20.76
C ARG A 106 22.12 7.57 -19.95
N ILE A 107 23.04 6.65 -19.67
CA ILE A 107 24.32 6.95 -19.03
C ILE A 107 25.42 6.04 -19.57
N ARG A 108 26.61 6.59 -19.77
CA ARG A 108 27.83 5.83 -20.07
C ARG A 108 28.66 5.73 -18.80
N VAL A 109 28.91 4.52 -18.33
CA VAL A 109 29.62 4.25 -17.06
C VAL A 109 30.87 3.42 -17.36
N THR A 110 32.04 3.93 -17.00
CA THR A 110 33.30 3.19 -17.09
C THR A 110 33.58 2.53 -15.75
N VAL A 111 33.71 1.21 -15.74
CA VAL A 111 33.98 0.41 -14.55
C VAL A 111 35.39 -0.15 -14.63
N ASP A 112 36.18 0.16 -13.61
CA ASP A 112 37.48 -0.44 -13.37
C ASP A 112 37.31 -1.66 -12.47
N GLY A 113 37.72 -2.84 -12.93
CA GLY A 113 37.56 -4.09 -12.20
C GLY A 113 38.60 -5.13 -12.58
N LYS A 114 38.77 -6.16 -11.76
CA LYS A 114 39.57 -7.31 -12.18
C LYS A 114 38.88 -7.99 -13.35
N LYS A 115 39.66 -8.45 -14.33
CA LYS A 115 39.18 -9.33 -15.39
C LYS A 115 38.32 -10.46 -14.80
N ASP A 116 37.20 -10.76 -15.44
CA ASP A 116 36.26 -11.82 -15.06
C ASP A 116 35.54 -11.58 -13.72
N THR A 117 35.53 -10.36 -13.19
CA THR A 117 34.67 -10.00 -12.03
C THR A 117 33.21 -10.02 -12.47
N ALA A 118 32.37 -10.78 -11.75
CA ALA A 118 30.93 -10.82 -11.97
C ALA A 118 30.27 -9.51 -11.48
N LEU A 119 29.84 -8.68 -12.42
CA LEU A 119 29.15 -7.43 -12.14
C LEU A 119 27.64 -7.61 -12.26
N SER A 120 26.91 -6.94 -11.38
CA SER A 120 25.46 -6.87 -11.41
C SER A 120 25.00 -5.43 -11.23
N MET A 121 23.74 -5.18 -11.59
CA MET A 121 23.06 -3.91 -11.39
C MET A 121 21.78 -4.16 -10.62
N ALA A 122 21.62 -3.44 -9.50
CA ALA A 122 20.30 -3.24 -8.92
C ALA A 122 19.58 -2.16 -9.75
N GLY A 123 18.39 -2.50 -10.23
CA GLY A 123 17.53 -1.50 -10.88
C GLY A 123 17.08 -0.41 -9.89
N PRO A 124 16.43 0.65 -10.38
CA PRO A 124 15.79 1.63 -9.53
C PRO A 124 14.82 0.96 -8.56
N THR A 125 15.01 1.15 -7.26
CA THR A 125 14.10 0.61 -6.23
C THR A 125 12.73 1.30 -6.30
N LEU A 126 12.71 2.55 -6.77
CA LEU A 126 11.52 3.34 -6.97
C LEU A 126 11.61 4.09 -8.31
N VAL A 127 10.61 3.84 -9.13
CA VAL A 127 10.35 4.46 -10.43
C VAL A 127 8.84 4.49 -10.59
N ASP A 128 8.27 5.52 -11.19
CA ASP A 128 6.83 5.51 -11.39
C ASP A 128 6.43 4.46 -12.42
N SER A 129 5.40 3.70 -12.08
CA SER A 129 4.83 2.60 -12.86
C SER A 129 5.82 1.48 -13.23
N THR A 130 6.64 1.63 -14.28
CA THR A 130 7.35 0.48 -14.89
C THR A 130 8.52 0.91 -15.78
N TYR A 131 9.48 0.00 -16.00
CA TYR A 131 10.62 0.26 -16.90
C TYR A 131 11.16 -0.98 -17.59
N GLN A 132 11.89 -0.74 -18.67
CA GLN A 132 12.80 -1.69 -19.32
C GLN A 132 14.25 -1.20 -19.21
N LEU A 133 15.18 -2.12 -18.99
CA LEU A 133 16.61 -1.87 -18.92
C LEU A 133 17.31 -2.41 -20.17
N TYR A 134 18.05 -1.55 -20.84
CA TYR A 134 18.90 -1.87 -21.97
C TYR A 134 20.37 -1.65 -21.61
N VAL A 135 21.22 -2.57 -22.04
CA VAL A 135 22.69 -2.46 -21.93
C VAL A 135 23.29 -2.75 -23.29
N GLU A 136 24.13 -1.83 -23.79
CA GLU A 136 24.70 -1.89 -25.15
C GLU A 136 23.64 -2.08 -26.26
N GLY A 137 22.50 -1.40 -26.13
CA GLY A 137 21.38 -1.51 -27.08
C GLY A 137 20.58 -2.81 -27.01
N LYS A 138 20.93 -3.75 -26.13
CA LYS A 138 20.19 -5.00 -25.93
C LYS A 138 19.32 -4.91 -24.68
N LEU A 139 18.07 -5.38 -24.78
CA LEU A 139 17.18 -5.51 -23.63
C LEU A 139 17.77 -6.54 -22.66
N LEU A 140 18.06 -6.10 -21.43
CA LEU A 140 18.60 -6.95 -20.37
C LEU A 140 17.51 -7.47 -19.43
N GLY A 141 16.45 -6.68 -19.22
CA GLY A 141 15.31 -7.07 -18.42
C GLY A 141 14.25 -5.98 -18.33
N GLU A 142 13.13 -6.31 -17.71
CA GLU A 142 11.98 -5.42 -17.54
C GLU A 142 11.29 -5.66 -16.20
N VAL A 143 10.69 -4.61 -15.64
CA VAL A 143 9.85 -4.67 -14.44
C VAL A 143 8.47 -4.19 -14.84
N GLY A 144 7.56 -5.12 -15.11
CA GLY A 144 6.28 -4.86 -15.77
C GLY A 144 6.06 -5.81 -16.94
N ASP A 145 5.02 -5.59 -17.73
CA ASP A 145 4.82 -6.32 -18.98
C ASP A 145 4.56 -5.35 -20.15
N PHE A 146 5.51 -5.33 -21.09
CA PHE A 146 5.54 -4.45 -22.25
C PHE A 146 5.03 -5.11 -23.56
N SER A 147 4.38 -6.28 -23.47
CA SER A 147 3.87 -7.00 -24.64
C SER A 147 2.65 -6.35 -25.30
N GLY A 148 1.90 -5.53 -24.56
CA GLY A 148 0.69 -4.85 -25.02
C GLY A 148 0.94 -3.45 -25.62
N LYS A 149 -0.13 -2.82 -26.11
CA LYS A 149 -0.11 -1.42 -26.60
C LYS A 149 0.25 -0.42 -25.49
N THR A 150 -0.26 -0.66 -24.29
CA THR A 150 0.11 0.05 -23.07
C THR A 150 0.71 -0.96 -22.10
N PRO A 151 1.85 -0.66 -21.47
CA PRO A 151 2.45 -1.57 -20.49
C PRO A 151 1.47 -1.93 -19.36
N ARG A 152 1.51 -3.19 -18.93
CA ARG A 152 0.86 -3.62 -17.70
C ARG A 152 1.80 -3.35 -16.53
N VAL A 153 1.33 -2.49 -15.64
CA VAL A 153 2.06 -2.00 -14.48
C VAL A 153 1.79 -2.88 -13.26
N PHE A 154 2.83 -3.15 -12.48
CA PHE A 154 2.78 -3.85 -11.19
C PHE A 154 3.54 -3.04 -10.15
N GLY A 155 3.43 -3.37 -8.87
CA GLY A 155 4.22 -2.74 -7.82
C GLY A 155 5.72 -2.85 -8.13
N VAL A 156 6.41 -1.71 -8.21
CA VAL A 156 7.85 -1.66 -8.40
C VAL A 156 8.53 -2.27 -7.19
N ARG A 157 9.47 -3.18 -7.45
CA ARG A 157 10.17 -3.97 -6.44
C ARG A 157 11.67 -3.99 -6.71
N PRO A 158 12.49 -4.22 -5.67
CA PRO A 158 13.93 -4.39 -5.84
C PRO A 158 14.22 -5.52 -6.84
N SER A 159 15.01 -5.19 -7.87
CA SER A 159 15.33 -6.07 -8.99
C SER A 159 16.83 -6.04 -9.27
N VAL A 160 17.37 -7.17 -9.72
CA VAL A 160 18.79 -7.37 -10.00
C VAL A 160 18.95 -7.87 -11.42
N PHE A 161 19.92 -7.33 -12.13
CA PHE A 161 20.25 -7.68 -13.50
C PHE A 161 21.75 -7.98 -13.60
N SER A 162 22.10 -9.17 -14.08
CA SER A 162 23.51 -9.54 -14.31
C SER A 162 24.06 -8.80 -15.52
N LEU A 163 25.20 -8.13 -15.37
CA LEU A 163 25.82 -7.42 -16.47
C LEU A 163 26.73 -8.36 -17.29
N PRO A 164 26.91 -8.11 -18.60
CA PRO A 164 27.83 -8.90 -19.41
C PRO A 164 29.26 -8.86 -18.85
N ALA A 165 29.89 -10.02 -18.67
CA ALA A 165 31.23 -10.12 -18.11
C ALA A 165 32.27 -9.31 -18.90
N SER A 166 33.18 -8.63 -18.20
CA SER A 166 34.25 -7.85 -18.82
C SER A 166 35.48 -8.71 -19.09
N SER A 167 35.93 -8.74 -20.35
CA SER A 167 37.19 -9.38 -20.75
C SER A 167 38.42 -8.48 -20.50
N THR A 168 38.19 -7.21 -20.17
CA THR A 168 39.21 -6.18 -19.90
C THR A 168 39.10 -5.68 -18.47
N ASN A 169 40.19 -5.11 -17.95
CA ASN A 169 40.22 -4.52 -16.61
C ASN A 169 39.43 -3.20 -16.51
N MET A 170 39.16 -2.56 -17.64
CA MET A 170 38.36 -1.35 -17.75
C MET A 170 37.34 -1.56 -18.86
N ARG A 171 36.06 -1.33 -18.57
CA ARG A 171 34.99 -1.44 -19.54
C ARG A 171 33.95 -0.35 -19.35
N THR A 172 33.59 0.29 -20.45
CA THR A 172 32.46 1.24 -20.49
C THR A 172 31.19 0.49 -20.86
N TYR A 173 30.12 0.77 -20.11
CA TYR A 173 28.77 0.30 -20.36
C TYR A 173 27.87 1.49 -20.73
N LEU A 174 27.14 1.40 -21.84
CA LEU A 174 25.95 2.21 -22.08
C LEU A 174 24.76 1.53 -21.42
N VAL A 175 24.16 2.23 -20.47
CA VAL A 175 22.95 1.83 -19.76
C VAL A 175 21.83 2.76 -20.17
N ALA A 176 20.70 2.20 -20.59
CA ALA A 176 19.52 2.96 -20.94
C ALA A 176 18.26 2.40 -20.25
N PHE A 177 17.50 3.26 -19.61
CA PHE A 177 16.19 2.94 -19.07
C PHE A 177 15.11 3.54 -19.95
N ARG A 178 14.14 2.72 -20.35
CA ARG A 178 12.88 3.14 -20.97
C ARG A 178 11.79 3.03 -19.91
N VAL A 179 11.37 4.16 -19.38
CA VAL A 179 10.36 4.26 -18.32
C VAL A 179 9.01 4.54 -18.95
N TRP A 180 7.94 3.94 -18.43
CA TRP A 180 6.57 4.28 -18.77
C TRP A 180 5.82 4.65 -17.50
N MET A 181 5.26 5.85 -17.46
CA MET A 181 4.35 6.30 -16.40
C MET A 181 2.90 6.19 -16.86
N ASP A 182 2.10 5.37 -16.17
CA ASP A 182 0.66 5.30 -16.41
C ASP A 182 0.01 6.63 -16.00
N PRO A 183 -0.98 7.14 -16.77
CA PRO A 183 -1.70 8.35 -16.41
C PRO A 183 -2.35 8.34 -15.02
N LEU A 184 -2.58 7.16 -14.43
CA LEU A 184 -3.06 7.03 -13.05
C LEU A 184 -2.06 7.57 -12.01
N ASP A 185 -0.77 7.46 -12.27
CA ASP A 185 0.30 7.89 -11.34
C ASP A 185 0.66 9.39 -11.52
N ALA A 186 -0.06 10.11 -12.38
CA ALA A 186 0.18 11.54 -12.60
C ALA A 186 -0.06 12.36 -11.33
N GLY A 187 0.92 13.20 -10.98
CA GLY A 187 0.85 14.08 -9.81
C GLY A 187 1.93 15.16 -9.82
N ASP A 188 1.96 15.96 -8.75
CA ASP A 188 2.85 17.11 -8.63
C ASP A 188 4.34 16.74 -8.60
N ASP A 189 4.70 15.62 -7.98
CA ASP A 189 6.05 15.07 -7.91
C ASP A 189 6.05 13.64 -8.44
N SER A 190 5.74 13.51 -9.73
CA SER A 190 5.64 12.25 -10.46
C SER A 190 6.59 12.25 -11.66
N GLY A 191 6.81 11.07 -12.18
CA GLY A 191 7.59 10.79 -13.35
C GLY A 191 8.98 10.28 -13.08
N GLY A 192 9.27 9.09 -13.59
CA GLY A 192 10.63 8.66 -13.84
C GLY A 192 11.28 7.97 -12.66
N ILE A 193 12.61 8.04 -12.60
CA ILE A 193 13.41 7.36 -11.59
C ILE A 193 13.52 8.24 -10.34
N HIS A 194 13.02 7.72 -9.22
CA HIS A 194 13.09 8.39 -7.92
C HIS A 194 14.25 7.91 -7.05
N VAL A 195 14.73 6.67 -7.26
CA VAL A 195 15.91 6.14 -6.56
C VAL A 195 16.88 5.62 -7.61
N ALA A 196 18.10 6.15 -7.61
CA ALA A 196 19.11 5.82 -8.62
C ALA A 196 19.39 4.30 -8.67
N PRO A 197 19.57 3.71 -9.87
CA PRO A 197 20.05 2.34 -9.99
C PRO A 197 21.49 2.26 -9.47
N THR A 198 21.92 1.06 -9.08
CA THR A 198 23.23 0.87 -8.44
C THR A 198 23.99 -0.25 -9.14
N ILE A 199 25.26 0.00 -9.46
CA ILE A 199 26.17 -0.99 -10.06
C ILE A 199 27.17 -1.48 -9.02
N GLY A 200 27.59 -2.74 -9.10
CA GLY A 200 28.60 -3.27 -8.19
C GLY A 200 29.00 -4.71 -8.50
N ASP A 201 29.85 -5.27 -7.63
CA ASP A 201 30.07 -6.71 -7.60
C ASP A 201 28.77 -7.44 -7.22
N THR A 202 28.61 -8.67 -7.73
CA THR A 202 27.37 -9.44 -7.55
C THR A 202 27.03 -9.65 -6.07
N ASP A 203 28.01 -10.01 -5.23
CA ASP A 203 27.79 -10.19 -3.79
C ASP A 203 27.33 -8.90 -3.09
N GLY A 204 27.90 -7.75 -3.48
CA GLY A 204 27.52 -6.43 -2.98
C GLY A 204 26.09 -6.05 -3.38
N ILE A 205 25.73 -6.31 -4.64
CA ILE A 205 24.37 -6.09 -5.15
C ILE A 205 23.36 -7.02 -4.48
N ASP A 206 23.70 -8.28 -4.22
CA ASP A 206 22.81 -9.22 -3.53
C ASP A 206 22.51 -8.76 -2.10
N ARG A 207 23.50 -8.21 -1.37
CA ARG A 207 23.27 -7.63 -0.05
C ARG A 207 22.43 -6.37 -0.10
N LEU A 208 22.68 -5.50 -1.09
CA LEU A 208 21.86 -4.31 -1.31
C LEU A 208 20.41 -4.70 -1.59
N HIS A 209 20.19 -5.70 -2.46
CA HIS A 209 18.88 -6.22 -2.81
C HIS A 209 18.12 -6.76 -1.59
N GLN A 210 18.79 -7.53 -0.74
CA GLN A 210 18.21 -8.01 0.53
C GLN A 210 17.82 -6.84 1.45
N ALA A 211 18.66 -5.81 1.56
CA ALA A 211 18.37 -4.63 2.38
C ALA A 211 17.18 -3.83 1.83
N GLN A 212 17.10 -3.65 0.50
CA GLN A 212 15.99 -2.99 -0.17
C GLN A 212 14.67 -3.76 0.05
N TRP A 213 14.69 -5.09 -0.11
CA TRP A 213 13.53 -5.93 0.15
C TRP A 213 13.08 -5.91 1.61
N LEU A 214 14.03 -5.88 2.56
CA LEU A 214 13.70 -5.74 3.97
C LEU A 214 12.98 -4.42 4.25
N GLN A 215 13.37 -3.33 3.59
CA GLN A 215 12.68 -2.03 3.74
C GLN A 215 11.26 -2.09 3.16
N THR A 216 11.08 -2.63 1.96
CA THR A 216 9.75 -2.85 1.36
C THR A 216 8.88 -3.77 2.23
N PHE A 217 9.46 -4.82 2.80
CA PHE A 217 8.74 -5.71 3.72
C PHE A 217 8.29 -4.98 4.98
N LYS A 218 9.16 -4.20 5.62
CA LYS A 218 8.83 -3.43 6.83
C LYS A 218 7.67 -2.45 6.59
N GLY A 219 7.62 -1.80 5.44
CA GLY A 219 6.56 -0.83 5.11
C GLY A 219 5.16 -1.45 5.07
N TYR A 220 5.02 -2.67 4.55
CA TYR A 220 3.71 -3.31 4.34
C TYR A 220 3.41 -4.49 5.28
N VAL A 221 4.30 -4.84 6.21
CA VAL A 221 4.06 -5.99 7.12
C VAL A 221 2.79 -5.81 7.95
N VAL A 222 2.48 -4.58 8.36
CA VAL A 222 1.27 -4.28 9.12
C VAL A 222 0.02 -4.50 8.25
N ASP A 223 0.08 -4.12 6.97
CA ASP A 223 -0.97 -4.37 5.98
C ASP A 223 -1.22 -5.86 5.71
N ALA A 224 -0.28 -6.74 6.06
CA ALA A 224 -0.46 -8.20 6.02
C ALA A 224 -1.06 -8.76 7.31
N VAL A 225 -0.65 -8.25 8.48
CA VAL A 225 -1.06 -8.76 9.80
C VAL A 225 -2.45 -8.26 10.21
N GLU A 226 -2.77 -6.99 9.97
CA GLU A 226 -4.07 -6.40 10.32
C GLU A 226 -5.28 -7.13 9.69
N PRO A 227 -5.28 -7.49 8.39
CA PRO A 227 -6.34 -8.32 7.81
C PRO A 227 -6.62 -9.59 8.60
N MET A 228 -5.58 -10.29 9.07
CA MET A 228 -5.74 -11.52 9.84
C MET A 228 -6.45 -11.24 11.16
N ALA A 229 -6.10 -10.14 11.83
CA ALA A 229 -6.76 -9.71 13.05
C ALA A 229 -8.23 -9.33 12.81
N PHE A 230 -8.54 -8.62 11.71
CA PHE A 230 -9.92 -8.29 11.34
C PHE A 230 -10.76 -9.52 11.03
N VAL A 231 -10.20 -10.51 10.31
CA VAL A 231 -10.87 -11.79 10.06
C VAL A 231 -11.11 -12.53 11.38
N MET A 232 -10.15 -12.56 12.29
CA MET A 232 -10.32 -13.19 13.60
C MET A 232 -11.42 -12.49 14.42
N LEU A 233 -11.45 -11.15 14.44
CA LEU A 233 -12.53 -10.38 15.07
C LEU A 233 -13.88 -10.68 14.41
N ALA A 234 -13.95 -10.79 13.10
CA ALA A 234 -15.15 -11.14 12.37
C ALA A 234 -15.67 -12.54 12.76
N LEU A 235 -14.77 -13.53 12.88
CA LEU A 235 -15.10 -14.88 13.37
C LEU A 235 -15.58 -14.87 14.83
N MET A 236 -14.98 -14.06 15.70
CA MET A 236 -15.44 -13.90 17.09
C MET A 236 -16.85 -13.30 17.14
N VAL A 237 -17.12 -12.27 16.34
CA VAL A 237 -18.46 -11.67 16.23
C VAL A 237 -19.46 -12.67 15.65
N PHE A 238 -19.07 -13.44 14.65
CA PHE A 238 -19.90 -14.51 14.07
C PHE A 238 -20.26 -15.57 15.11
N ALA A 239 -19.29 -16.05 15.91
CA ALA A 239 -19.55 -16.99 16.99
C ALA A 239 -20.53 -16.42 18.03
N LEU A 240 -20.45 -15.11 18.31
CA LEU A 240 -21.39 -14.42 19.20
C LEU A 240 -22.81 -14.32 18.59
N ILE A 241 -22.93 -14.13 17.27
CA ILE A 241 -24.22 -14.23 16.56
C ILE A 241 -24.74 -15.66 16.60
N ALA A 242 -23.95 -16.67 16.29
CA ALA A 242 -24.41 -18.07 16.27
C ALA A 242 -24.91 -18.56 17.64
N CYS A 243 -24.39 -17.99 18.73
CA CYS A 243 -24.88 -18.23 20.09
C CYS A 243 -26.16 -17.44 20.46
N ARG A 244 -26.65 -16.57 19.56
CA ARG A 244 -27.81 -15.70 19.74
C ARG A 244 -28.80 -15.88 18.58
N THR A 245 -30.07 -15.59 18.79
CA THR A 245 -31.08 -15.62 17.71
C THR A 245 -31.22 -14.27 16.99
N ASP A 246 -30.45 -13.26 17.37
CA ASP A 246 -30.67 -11.87 16.98
C ASP A 246 -29.55 -11.35 16.07
N ASP A 247 -29.92 -11.01 14.84
CA ASP A 247 -29.03 -10.86 13.69
C ASP A 247 -28.26 -9.53 13.61
N ARG A 248 -27.92 -8.96 14.76
CA ARG A 248 -27.63 -7.53 14.89
C ARG A 248 -26.21 -7.12 14.49
N TYR A 249 -25.34 -8.06 14.14
CA TYR A 249 -23.92 -7.77 13.88
C TYR A 249 -23.42 -8.23 12.50
N ARG A 250 -24.32 -8.61 11.56
CA ARG A 250 -23.92 -9.00 10.20
C ARG A 250 -23.12 -7.91 9.48
N TRP A 251 -23.55 -6.65 9.58
CA TRP A 251 -22.83 -5.53 8.98
C TRP A 251 -21.46 -5.28 9.61
N LEU A 252 -21.28 -5.56 10.91
CA LEU A 252 -19.96 -5.47 11.54
C LEU A 252 -19.00 -6.55 11.00
N ILE A 253 -19.49 -7.77 10.80
CA ILE A 253 -18.71 -8.85 10.16
C ILE A 253 -18.34 -8.43 8.74
N ALA A 254 -19.32 -7.98 7.94
CA ALA A 254 -19.08 -7.52 6.58
C ALA A 254 -18.06 -6.37 6.53
N ALA A 255 -18.17 -5.39 7.42
CA ALA A 255 -17.26 -4.26 7.50
C ALA A 255 -15.83 -4.68 7.88
N LEU A 256 -15.67 -5.62 8.82
CA LEU A 256 -14.35 -6.17 9.18
C LEU A 256 -13.73 -6.94 8.01
N LEU A 257 -14.50 -7.77 7.30
CA LEU A 257 -14.00 -8.54 6.16
C LEU A 257 -13.68 -7.65 4.96
N LEU A 258 -14.50 -6.64 4.68
CA LEU A 258 -14.22 -5.65 3.63
C LEU A 258 -12.99 -4.80 3.97
N LEU A 259 -12.77 -4.48 5.24
CA LEU A 259 -11.57 -3.75 5.67
C LEU A 259 -10.33 -4.65 5.56
N ALA A 260 -10.43 -5.92 5.97
CA ALA A 260 -9.38 -6.91 5.77
C ALA A 260 -9.00 -7.03 4.29
N LEU A 261 -10.02 -7.12 3.41
CA LEU A 261 -9.82 -7.21 1.97
C LEU A 261 -9.19 -5.94 1.39
N LEU A 262 -9.59 -4.75 1.86
CA LEU A 262 -8.96 -3.49 1.45
C LEU A 262 -7.47 -3.44 1.81
N ARG A 263 -7.12 -3.86 3.03
CA ARG A 263 -5.74 -3.81 3.54
C ARG A 263 -4.85 -4.86 2.87
N VAL A 264 -5.32 -6.10 2.68
CA VAL A 264 -4.52 -7.15 2.03
C VAL A 264 -4.21 -6.85 0.56
N ASN A 265 -5.03 -6.05 -0.12
CA ASN A 265 -4.76 -5.63 -1.51
C ASN A 265 -3.43 -4.84 -1.62
N GLN A 266 -3.05 -4.07 -0.60
CA GLN A 266 -1.75 -3.36 -0.58
C GLN A 266 -0.59 -4.34 -0.67
N VAL A 267 -0.63 -5.37 0.17
CA VAL A 267 0.39 -6.43 0.22
C VAL A 267 0.45 -7.19 -1.09
N MET A 268 -0.72 -7.56 -1.63
CA MET A 268 -0.79 -8.27 -2.91
C MET A 268 -0.22 -7.43 -4.06
N PHE A 269 -0.40 -6.12 -4.05
CA PHE A 269 0.11 -5.23 -5.09
C PHE A 269 1.63 -4.96 -4.95
N TYR A 270 2.13 -4.68 -3.75
CA TYR A 270 3.52 -4.28 -3.55
C TYR A 270 4.50 -5.45 -3.36
N TRP A 271 4.03 -6.63 -2.94
CA TRP A 271 4.91 -7.80 -2.78
C TRP A 271 4.80 -8.82 -3.91
N THR A 272 3.74 -8.79 -4.72
CA THR A 272 3.46 -9.85 -5.70
C THR A 272 3.09 -9.29 -7.08
N ASP A 273 3.10 -10.18 -8.08
CA ASP A 273 2.64 -9.89 -9.45
C ASP A 273 1.17 -10.26 -9.69
N VAL A 274 0.41 -10.56 -8.63
CA VAL A 274 -0.98 -11.04 -8.78
C VAL A 274 -1.91 -9.93 -9.24
N LEU A 275 -1.67 -8.69 -8.82
CA LEU A 275 -2.50 -7.54 -9.14
C LEU A 275 -1.73 -6.55 -10.02
N SER A 276 -2.25 -6.29 -11.21
CA SER A 276 -1.83 -5.13 -11.99
C SER A 276 -2.34 -3.83 -11.33
N LEU A 277 -1.70 -2.70 -11.63
CA LEU A 277 -2.08 -1.37 -11.13
C LEU A 277 -3.56 -1.07 -11.40
N ARG A 278 -4.05 -1.38 -12.61
CA ARG A 278 -5.46 -1.18 -12.97
C ARG A 278 -6.40 -2.08 -12.16
N SER A 279 -6.04 -3.35 -11.97
CA SER A 279 -6.84 -4.28 -11.16
C SER A 279 -6.89 -3.83 -9.69
N TYR A 280 -5.75 -3.37 -9.17
CA TYR A 280 -5.62 -2.84 -7.82
C TYR A 280 -6.45 -1.56 -7.63
N ASP A 281 -6.39 -0.61 -8.57
CA ASP A 281 -7.15 0.64 -8.50
C ASP A 281 -8.67 0.42 -8.60
N VAL A 282 -9.13 -0.48 -9.48
CA VAL A 282 -10.56 -0.87 -9.53
C VAL A 282 -11.00 -1.52 -8.22
N ALA A 283 -10.23 -2.49 -7.73
CA ALA A 283 -10.56 -3.20 -6.50
C ALA A 283 -10.62 -2.23 -5.30
N THR A 284 -9.60 -1.39 -5.15
CA THR A 284 -9.51 -0.51 -3.98
C THR A 284 -10.36 0.75 -4.12
N THR A 285 -10.14 1.54 -5.17
CA THR A 285 -10.71 2.88 -5.29
C THR A 285 -12.17 2.86 -5.74
N VAL A 286 -12.53 1.98 -6.69
CA VAL A 286 -13.91 1.91 -7.21
C VAL A 286 -14.81 1.03 -6.34
N MET A 287 -14.30 -0.08 -5.79
CA MET A 287 -15.13 -1.04 -5.06
C MET A 287 -14.96 -0.98 -3.53
N LEU A 288 -13.77 -1.29 -3.02
CA LEU A 288 -13.59 -1.57 -1.60
C LEU A 288 -13.71 -0.32 -0.71
N ARG A 289 -13.22 0.85 -1.14
CA ARG A 289 -13.38 2.11 -0.38
C ARG A 289 -14.85 2.47 -0.14
N PRO A 290 -15.73 2.60 -1.16
CA PRO A 290 -17.14 2.92 -0.92
C PRO A 290 -17.90 1.81 -0.19
N LEU A 291 -17.61 0.54 -0.46
CA LEU A 291 -18.22 -0.58 0.27
C LEU A 291 -17.84 -0.57 1.75
N ASN A 292 -16.60 -0.22 2.09
CA ASN A 292 -16.18 -0.04 3.48
C ASN A 292 -16.94 1.11 4.15
N LEU A 293 -17.04 2.28 3.51
CA LEU A 293 -17.82 3.42 4.04
C LEU A 293 -19.27 3.01 4.34
N ALA A 294 -19.91 2.31 3.40
CA ALA A 294 -21.28 1.82 3.56
C ALA A 294 -21.40 0.81 4.70
N ALA A 295 -20.55 -0.22 4.70
CA ALA A 295 -20.62 -1.32 5.66
C ALA A 295 -20.36 -0.84 7.09
N TRP A 296 -19.37 0.03 7.32
CA TRP A 296 -19.08 0.61 8.63
C TRP A 296 -20.19 1.53 9.11
N THR A 297 -20.73 2.38 8.23
CA THR A 297 -21.87 3.25 8.58
C THR A 297 -23.10 2.43 9.00
N LEU A 298 -23.40 1.35 8.28
CA LEU A 298 -24.49 0.41 8.62
C LEU A 298 -24.19 -0.38 9.90
N ALA A 299 -22.94 -0.79 10.12
CA ALA A 299 -22.51 -1.49 11.31
C ALA A 299 -22.73 -0.65 12.57
N TRP A 300 -22.34 0.62 12.56
CA TRP A 300 -22.55 1.52 13.69
C TRP A 300 -24.02 1.86 13.91
N ARG A 301 -24.79 2.07 12.83
CA ARG A 301 -26.25 2.25 12.94
C ARG A 301 -26.90 1.08 13.68
N ASP A 302 -26.58 -0.14 13.27
CA ASP A 302 -27.15 -1.35 13.84
C ASP A 302 -26.65 -1.58 15.28
N TRP A 303 -25.39 -1.24 15.55
CA TRP A 303 -24.79 -1.29 16.88
C TRP A 303 -25.49 -0.36 17.89
N PHE A 304 -25.71 0.89 17.50
CA PHE A 304 -26.41 1.91 18.30
C PHE A 304 -27.94 1.76 18.25
N ARG A 305 -28.45 0.76 17.53
CA ARG A 305 -29.88 0.42 17.43
C ARG A 305 -30.75 1.55 16.86
N LEU A 306 -30.22 2.31 15.92
CA LEU A 306 -30.95 3.37 15.21
C LEU A 306 -31.89 2.80 14.12
N LYS A 307 -32.48 1.63 14.34
CA LYS A 307 -33.25 0.84 13.36
C LYS A 307 -34.59 1.46 12.93
N ARG A 308 -34.96 2.63 13.46
CA ARG A 308 -36.28 3.24 13.22
C ARG A 308 -36.45 3.78 11.79
N ASP A 309 -35.36 4.11 11.10
CA ASP A 309 -35.44 4.83 9.83
C ASP A 309 -34.98 3.95 8.65
N PRO A 310 -35.91 3.26 7.95
CA PRO A 310 -35.58 2.43 6.79
C PRO A 310 -34.99 3.26 5.64
N TRP A 311 -35.31 4.56 5.57
CA TRP A 311 -34.75 5.50 4.60
C TRP A 311 -33.22 5.56 4.66
N LEU A 312 -32.62 5.45 5.85
CA LEU A 312 -31.16 5.54 6.01
C LEU A 312 -30.41 4.40 5.28
N ARG A 313 -31.02 3.21 5.16
CA ARG A 313 -30.48 2.11 4.32
C ARG A 313 -30.41 2.54 2.86
N TYR A 314 -31.50 3.05 2.33
CA TYR A 314 -31.59 3.47 0.93
C TYR A 314 -30.67 4.65 0.63
N ALA A 315 -30.56 5.62 1.55
CA ALA A 315 -29.64 6.74 1.43
C ALA A 315 -28.17 6.26 1.35
N ILE A 316 -27.75 5.38 2.27
CA ILE A 316 -26.39 4.80 2.25
C ILE A 316 -26.16 4.05 0.93
N SER A 317 -27.09 3.19 0.50
CA SER A 317 -26.96 2.44 -0.75
C SER A 317 -26.88 3.35 -1.98
N ALA A 318 -27.68 4.41 -2.04
CA ALA A 318 -27.63 5.39 -3.12
C ALA A 318 -26.29 6.12 -3.14
N LEU A 319 -25.80 6.60 -1.99
CA LEU A 319 -24.48 7.23 -1.88
C LEU A 319 -23.35 6.29 -2.32
N THR A 320 -23.40 5.01 -1.93
CA THR A 320 -22.41 4.01 -2.38
C THR A 320 -22.41 3.85 -3.88
N LEU A 321 -23.59 3.70 -4.50
CA LEU A 321 -23.69 3.51 -5.94
C LEU A 321 -23.20 4.74 -6.70
N THR A 322 -23.59 5.94 -6.24
CA THR A 322 -23.08 7.21 -6.78
C THR A 322 -21.56 7.27 -6.67
N TYR A 323 -20.99 6.96 -5.51
CA TYR A 323 -19.53 6.89 -5.36
C TYR A 323 -18.91 5.96 -6.39
N MET A 324 -19.37 4.70 -6.47
CA MET A 324 -18.77 3.69 -7.35
C MET A 324 -18.80 4.12 -8.83
N VAL A 325 -19.92 4.68 -9.28
CA VAL A 325 -20.09 5.14 -10.67
C VAL A 325 -19.16 6.31 -10.97
N PHE A 326 -19.16 7.35 -10.15
CA PHE A 326 -18.34 8.53 -10.40
C PHE A 326 -16.84 8.27 -10.14
N ALA A 327 -16.49 7.40 -9.18
CA ALA A 327 -15.11 6.99 -8.97
C ALA A 327 -14.52 6.19 -10.14
N LEU A 328 -15.36 5.51 -10.94
CA LEU A 328 -14.96 4.87 -12.19
C LEU A 328 -14.81 5.90 -13.32
N ILE A 329 -15.78 6.81 -13.46
CA ILE A 329 -15.79 7.86 -14.49
C ILE A 329 -14.58 8.80 -14.34
N GLY A 330 -14.17 9.12 -13.10
CA GLY A 330 -13.02 9.97 -12.82
C GLY A 330 -11.67 9.34 -13.20
N ARG A 331 -11.59 8.03 -13.46
CA ARG A 331 -10.29 7.38 -13.70
C ARG A 331 -9.68 7.76 -15.05
N PRO A 332 -8.38 8.12 -15.11
CA PRO A 332 -7.72 8.47 -16.36
C PRO A 332 -7.82 7.38 -17.44
N TRP A 333 -7.71 6.11 -17.04
CA TRP A 333 -7.76 4.95 -17.93
C TRP A 333 -9.18 4.56 -18.37
N PHE A 334 -10.23 5.05 -17.70
CA PHE A 334 -11.62 4.79 -18.08
C PHE A 334 -12.12 5.91 -18.99
N ALA A 335 -12.57 5.56 -20.21
CA ALA A 335 -12.92 6.51 -21.25
C ALA A 335 -11.84 7.60 -21.43
N PRO A 336 -10.62 7.24 -21.88
CA PRO A 336 -9.49 8.18 -21.95
C PRO A 336 -9.78 9.41 -22.81
N GLU A 337 -10.60 9.25 -23.87
CA GLU A 337 -11.05 10.31 -24.78
C GLU A 337 -12.08 11.28 -24.18
N ALA A 338 -12.60 10.98 -22.98
CA ALA A 338 -13.59 11.85 -22.33
C ALA A 338 -12.96 13.21 -21.96
N ASN A 339 -13.76 14.28 -22.08
CA ASN A 339 -13.34 15.62 -21.73
C ASN A 339 -12.83 15.66 -20.27
N LEU A 340 -11.68 16.30 -20.05
CA LEU A 340 -11.08 16.53 -18.73
C LEU A 340 -12.10 17.09 -17.72
N GLY A 341 -12.98 17.98 -18.16
CA GLY A 341 -14.03 18.55 -17.30
C GLY A 341 -14.98 17.51 -16.70
N ILE A 342 -15.28 16.42 -17.43
CA ILE A 342 -16.13 15.33 -16.93
C ILE A 342 -15.41 14.56 -15.82
N LYS A 343 -14.10 14.31 -15.98
CA LYS A 343 -13.30 13.60 -14.98
C LYS A 343 -13.19 14.42 -13.68
N VAL A 344 -12.89 15.72 -13.80
CA VAL A 344 -12.85 16.64 -12.65
C VAL A 344 -14.21 16.70 -11.94
N THR A 345 -15.31 16.84 -12.69
CA THR A 345 -16.65 16.85 -12.09
C THR A 345 -16.99 15.52 -11.39
N ALA A 346 -16.53 14.40 -11.93
CA ALA A 346 -16.72 13.10 -11.30
C ALA A 346 -15.96 12.99 -9.97
N ASP A 347 -14.73 13.49 -9.91
CA ASP A 347 -13.93 13.55 -8.67
C ASP A 347 -14.57 14.48 -7.63
N ASP A 348 -15.08 15.65 -8.04
CA ASP A 348 -15.82 16.58 -7.16
C ASP A 348 -17.08 15.92 -6.55
N ILE A 349 -17.81 15.12 -7.35
CA ILE A 349 -18.97 14.37 -6.87
C ILE A 349 -18.55 13.30 -5.87
N VAL A 350 -17.44 12.60 -6.11
CA VAL A 350 -16.91 11.61 -5.16
C VAL A 350 -16.55 12.29 -3.84
N GLU A 351 -15.89 13.45 -3.87
CA GLU A 351 -15.57 14.23 -2.67
C GLU A 351 -16.83 14.65 -1.91
N ALA A 352 -17.84 15.19 -2.61
CA ALA A 352 -19.11 15.57 -2.00
C ALA A 352 -19.82 14.37 -1.33
N VAL A 353 -19.81 13.20 -1.97
CA VAL A 353 -20.37 11.96 -1.40
C VAL A 353 -19.58 11.52 -0.15
N ARG A 354 -18.25 11.68 -0.14
CA ARG A 354 -17.44 11.37 1.05
C ARG A 354 -17.75 12.30 2.22
N LEU A 355 -17.91 13.60 1.98
CA LEU A 355 -18.34 14.55 3.00
C LEU A 355 -19.75 14.22 3.55
N ALA A 356 -20.67 13.79 2.69
CA ALA A 356 -21.97 13.29 3.12
C ALA A 356 -21.83 12.05 4.03
N TYR A 357 -20.91 11.13 3.71
CA TYR A 357 -20.58 10.00 4.57
C TYR A 357 -19.98 10.43 5.92
N VAL A 358 -19.11 11.44 5.96
CA VAL A 358 -18.59 12.00 7.22
C VAL A 358 -19.74 12.50 8.08
N ALA A 359 -20.63 13.33 7.52
CA ALA A 359 -21.77 13.88 8.24
C ALA A 359 -22.70 12.77 8.78
N LEU A 360 -23.01 11.77 7.95
CA LEU A 360 -23.82 10.62 8.35
C LEU A 360 -23.15 9.80 9.46
N TYR A 361 -21.85 9.53 9.33
CA TYR A 361 -21.08 8.74 10.28
C TYR A 361 -21.02 9.43 11.65
N LEU A 362 -20.70 10.73 11.68
CA LEU A 362 -20.71 11.56 12.88
C LEU A 362 -22.11 11.65 13.50
N GLY A 363 -23.15 11.85 12.68
CA GLY A 363 -24.54 11.92 13.13
C GLY A 363 -25.01 10.62 13.79
N ILE A 364 -24.67 9.46 13.22
CA ILE A 364 -24.98 8.14 13.79
C ILE A 364 -24.28 7.94 15.14
N MET A 365 -23.02 8.32 15.26
CA MET A 365 -22.29 8.25 16.53
C MET A 365 -22.90 9.18 17.59
N GLY A 366 -23.17 10.45 17.23
CA GLY A 366 -23.76 11.43 18.13
C GLY A 366 -25.14 11.01 18.66
N LEU A 367 -26.03 10.57 17.77
CA LEU A 367 -27.35 10.03 18.15
C LEU A 367 -27.22 8.76 19.02
N GLY A 368 -26.24 7.91 18.74
CA GLY A 368 -25.94 6.72 19.52
C GLY A 368 -25.54 7.05 20.96
N LEU A 369 -24.67 8.04 21.15
CA LEU A 369 -24.23 8.52 22.45
C LEU A 369 -25.37 9.17 23.24
N ILE A 370 -26.13 10.08 22.62
CA ILE A 370 -27.25 10.79 23.26
C ILE A 370 -28.33 9.79 23.74
N ARG A 371 -28.62 8.75 22.95
CA ARG A 371 -29.67 7.77 23.29
C ARG A 371 -29.23 6.68 24.26
N SER A 372 -27.93 6.47 24.47
CA SER A 372 -27.40 5.35 25.26
C SER A 372 -26.32 5.80 26.25
N ALA A 373 -26.71 6.17 27.47
CA ALA A 373 -25.79 6.50 28.57
C ALA A 373 -25.09 5.27 29.20
N LYS A 374 -24.73 4.25 28.40
CA LYS A 374 -24.08 3.03 28.90
C LYS A 374 -22.57 3.12 28.66
N PRO A 375 -21.71 2.63 29.58
CA PRO A 375 -20.25 2.57 29.37
C PRO A 375 -19.84 1.91 28.05
N SER A 376 -20.59 0.90 27.60
CA SER A 376 -20.35 0.21 26.33
C SER A 376 -20.60 1.08 25.08
N ALA A 377 -21.38 2.16 25.19
CA ALA A 377 -21.63 3.08 24.08
C ALA A 377 -20.44 4.03 23.87
N TYR A 378 -19.80 4.48 24.95
CA TYR A 378 -18.56 5.27 24.89
C TYR A 378 -17.42 4.47 24.27
N LEU A 379 -17.21 3.22 24.71
CA LEU A 379 -16.19 2.34 24.13
C LEU A 379 -16.44 2.05 22.64
N ALA A 380 -17.70 1.85 22.24
CA ALA A 380 -18.07 1.66 20.85
C ALA A 380 -17.85 2.92 20.00
N SER A 381 -18.10 4.10 20.56
CA SER A 381 -17.84 5.38 19.88
C SER A 381 -16.35 5.61 19.69
N LEU A 382 -15.52 5.26 20.69
CA LEU A 382 -14.06 5.28 20.53
C LEU A 382 -13.60 4.33 19.41
N CYS A 383 -14.16 3.12 19.34
CA CYS A 383 -13.89 2.20 18.24
C CYS A 383 -14.30 2.79 16.88
N ALA A 384 -15.46 3.44 16.82
CA ALA A 384 -15.96 4.08 15.61
C ALA A 384 -15.09 5.26 15.17
N ILE A 385 -14.57 6.07 16.10
CA ILE A 385 -13.61 7.13 15.82
C ILE A 385 -12.33 6.54 15.23
N LEU A 386 -11.76 5.50 15.87
CA LEU A 386 -10.50 4.89 15.42
C LEU A 386 -10.62 4.28 14.01
N VAL A 387 -11.71 3.58 13.70
CA VAL A 387 -11.94 3.11 12.32
C VAL A 387 -12.15 4.29 11.37
N GLY A 388 -12.89 5.31 11.82
CA GLY A 388 -13.15 6.53 11.07
C GLY A 388 -11.87 7.23 10.63
N ILE A 389 -10.81 7.23 11.45
CA ILE A 389 -9.50 7.81 11.10
C ILE A 389 -8.92 7.20 9.82
N GLY A 390 -9.11 5.89 9.61
CA GLY A 390 -8.68 5.23 8.38
C GLY A 390 -9.67 5.36 7.22
N LEU A 391 -10.99 5.33 7.48
CA LEU A 391 -12.01 5.48 6.45
C LEU A 391 -12.03 6.87 5.79
N PHE A 392 -11.78 7.90 6.59
CA PHE A 392 -11.80 9.30 6.19
C PHE A 392 -10.39 9.88 6.07
N ALA A 393 -9.44 9.06 5.61
CA ALA A 393 -8.05 9.47 5.56
C ALA A 393 -7.81 10.67 4.62
N THR A 394 -8.53 10.74 3.51
CA THR A 394 -8.48 11.85 2.56
C THR A 394 -8.88 13.18 3.22
N GLU A 395 -9.99 13.19 3.96
CA GLU A 395 -10.50 14.38 4.63
C GLU A 395 -9.58 14.85 5.76
N LEU A 396 -8.94 13.92 6.46
CA LEU A 396 -7.95 14.28 7.48
C LEU A 396 -6.69 14.88 6.85
N ASN A 397 -6.30 14.42 5.65
CA ASN A 397 -5.16 15.00 4.93
C ASN A 397 -5.46 16.43 4.45
N THR A 398 -6.70 16.73 4.01
CA THR A 398 -7.10 18.10 3.63
C THR A 398 -7.14 19.05 4.84
N LEU A 399 -7.34 18.52 6.05
CA LEU A 399 -7.19 19.25 7.31
C LEU A 399 -5.72 19.43 7.76
N GLY A 400 -4.75 19.00 6.96
CA GLY A 400 -3.32 19.13 7.25
C GLY A 400 -2.78 18.10 8.25
N ILE A 401 -3.53 17.04 8.56
CA ILE A 401 -3.04 15.96 9.42
C ILE A 401 -2.21 15.00 8.57
N PRO A 402 -0.92 14.76 8.90
CA PRO A 402 -0.07 13.85 8.16
C PRO A 402 -0.69 12.46 8.02
N GLY A 403 -0.56 11.88 6.82
CA GLY A 403 -1.04 10.54 6.51
C GLY A 403 -0.08 9.44 6.98
N ILE A 404 1.23 9.72 6.98
CA ILE A 404 2.32 8.77 7.26
C ILE A 404 3.36 9.48 8.14
N TRP A 405 3.89 8.77 9.13
CA TRP A 405 5.05 9.19 9.92
C TRP A 405 6.21 8.22 9.72
N PHE A 406 7.43 8.66 9.99
CA PHE A 406 8.65 7.86 9.73
C PHE A 406 9.44 7.57 11.01
N PRO A 407 8.87 6.88 12.02
CA PRO A 407 9.63 6.47 13.20
C PRO A 407 10.81 5.60 12.77
N TYR A 408 12.03 6.02 13.15
CA TYR A 408 13.27 5.32 12.79
C TYR A 408 13.46 5.09 11.27
N GLY A 409 12.91 5.98 10.44
CA GLY A 409 13.04 5.91 8.98
C GLY A 409 12.16 4.85 8.30
N THR A 410 11.16 4.30 9.00
CA THR A 410 10.16 3.40 8.41
C THR A 410 8.82 4.10 8.34
N GLY A 411 8.21 4.15 7.15
CA GLY A 411 6.88 4.72 6.98
C GLY A 411 5.81 3.92 7.70
N VAL A 412 5.03 4.60 8.56
CA VAL A 412 3.89 4.04 9.29
C VAL A 412 2.68 4.94 9.09
N ALA A 413 1.66 4.40 8.45
CA ALA A 413 0.45 5.13 8.12
C ALA A 413 -0.42 5.39 9.36
N ARG A 414 -1.12 6.52 9.36
CA ARG A 414 -2.13 6.87 10.38
C ARG A 414 -3.19 5.80 10.57
N GLY A 415 -3.61 5.17 9.47
CA GLY A 415 -4.52 4.04 9.50
C GLY A 415 -3.97 2.89 10.34
N GLN A 416 -2.69 2.56 10.22
CA GLN A 416 -2.05 1.44 10.94
C GLN A 416 -2.11 1.67 12.47
N TYR A 417 -1.76 2.87 12.94
CA TYR A 417 -1.87 3.20 14.37
C TYR A 417 -3.32 3.13 14.88
N ALA A 418 -4.25 3.70 14.13
CA ALA A 418 -5.65 3.74 14.51
C ALA A 418 -6.28 2.33 14.53
N TYR A 419 -5.94 1.50 13.55
CA TYR A 419 -6.42 0.13 13.45
C TYR A 419 -5.83 -0.78 14.52
N ALA A 420 -4.54 -0.65 14.87
CA ALA A 420 -3.95 -1.38 15.98
C ALA A 420 -4.71 -1.12 17.30
N ALA A 421 -4.98 0.15 17.62
CA ALA A 421 -5.79 0.52 18.79
C ALA A 421 -7.23 0.01 18.70
N PHE A 422 -7.85 0.13 17.51
CA PHE A 422 -9.21 -0.35 17.26
C PHE A 422 -9.34 -1.87 17.46
N ILE A 423 -8.39 -2.66 16.95
CA ILE A 423 -8.38 -4.12 17.07
C ILE A 423 -8.42 -4.52 18.55
N LEU A 424 -7.57 -3.91 19.39
CA LEU A 424 -7.52 -4.18 20.82
C LEU A 424 -8.84 -3.81 21.53
N LEU A 425 -9.39 -2.63 21.23
CA LEU A 425 -10.62 -2.16 21.89
C LEU A 425 -11.84 -2.98 21.45
N LEU A 426 -11.94 -3.31 20.17
CA LEU A 426 -13.03 -4.14 19.66
C LEU A 426 -12.93 -5.56 20.24
N PHE A 427 -11.73 -6.13 20.33
CA PHE A 427 -11.49 -7.41 20.99
C PHE A 427 -12.03 -7.41 22.42
N LEU A 428 -11.63 -6.44 23.25
CA LEU A 428 -12.10 -6.29 24.63
C LEU A 428 -13.62 -6.12 24.70
N LEU A 429 -14.19 -5.35 23.77
CA LEU A 429 -15.62 -5.11 23.71
C LEU A 429 -16.41 -6.39 23.35
N VAL A 430 -15.90 -7.21 22.42
CA VAL A 430 -16.51 -8.49 22.05
C VAL A 430 -16.37 -9.50 23.19
N LEU A 431 -15.21 -9.54 23.85
CA LEU A 431 -14.93 -10.42 24.98
C LEU A 431 -15.81 -10.11 26.20
N THR A 432 -15.95 -8.85 26.58
CA THR A 432 -16.82 -8.44 27.69
C THR A 432 -18.28 -8.81 27.44
N ARG A 433 -18.74 -8.72 26.18
CA ARG A 433 -20.08 -9.17 25.78
C ARG A 433 -20.24 -10.69 25.80
N SER A 434 -19.21 -11.47 25.44
CA SER A 434 -19.27 -12.94 25.48
C SER A 434 -19.28 -13.47 26.92
N VAL A 435 -18.46 -12.91 27.82
CA VAL A 435 -18.46 -13.26 29.25
C VAL A 435 -19.78 -12.90 29.92
N GLY A 436 -20.32 -11.72 29.62
CA GLY A 436 -21.62 -11.28 30.13
C GLY A 436 -22.80 -12.14 29.65
N TYR A 437 -22.62 -12.91 28.57
CA TYR A 437 -23.58 -13.91 28.12
C TYR A 437 -23.47 -15.20 28.93
N VAL A 438 -22.26 -15.76 29.08
CA VAL A 438 -22.03 -17.00 29.85
C VAL A 438 -22.54 -16.86 31.30
N ARG A 439 -22.32 -15.70 31.93
CA ARG A 439 -22.83 -15.44 33.28
C ARG A 439 -24.36 -15.49 33.34
N ARG A 440 -25.05 -14.93 32.33
CA ARG A 440 -26.52 -14.93 32.26
C ARG A 440 -27.11 -16.29 31.91
N SER A 441 -26.44 -17.08 31.06
CA SER A 441 -26.89 -18.44 30.74
C SER A 441 -26.76 -19.38 31.93
N ASN A 442 -25.72 -19.22 32.76
CA ASN A 442 -25.55 -20.05 33.96
C ASN A 442 -26.58 -19.68 35.05
N GLN A 443 -26.89 -18.38 35.24
CA GLN A 443 -27.92 -17.95 36.21
C GLN A 443 -29.35 -18.36 35.82
N GLY A 444 -29.61 -18.66 34.54
CA GLY A 444 -30.91 -19.15 34.07
C GLY A 444 -31.08 -20.67 34.12
N HIS A 445 -30.08 -21.43 34.57
CA HIS A 445 -30.15 -22.89 34.75
C HIS A 445 -30.33 -23.29 36.24
N ASP A 446 -30.11 -22.36 37.17
CA ASP A 446 -30.30 -22.54 38.62
C ASP A 446 -31.68 -22.03 39.12
N ARG A 447 -32.62 -21.78 38.20
CA ARG A 447 -34.04 -21.53 38.46
C ARG A 447 -34.85 -22.50 37.64
#